data_AF-A0A1M4YNY2-F1
#
_entry.id   AF-A0A1M4YNY2-F1
#
_cell.length_a   1.000
_cell.length_b   1.000
_cell.length_c   1.000
_cell.angle_alpha   90.00
_cell.angle_beta   90.00
_cell.angle_gamma   90.00
#
_symmetry.space_group_name_H-M   'P 1'
#
loop_
_entity.id
_entity.type
_entity.pdbx_description
1 polymer ?
#
loop_
_entity_poly.entity_id
_entity_poly.type
_entity_poly.pdbx_seq_one_letter_code
_entity_poly.pdbx_strand_id
1 'polypeptide(L)' 'MERRLLRITEVSKILDVKVDRVYTMAREGLLLVVRLGRQIRVDKIKLNQWIDNGEQALPGVWKRTSKQVIRRRKPK' A
#
# COMPACT_ATOMS: atom_id res chain seq x y z
N MET A 1 -18.06 6.06 -2.44
CA MET A 1 -16.78 6.63 -1.96
C MET A 1 -16.18 7.48 -3.06
N GLU A 2 -15.67 8.66 -2.70
CA GLU A 2 -15.00 9.56 -3.65
C GLU A 2 -13.64 9.00 -4.07
N ARG A 3 -13.35 9.03 -5.37
CA ARG A 3 -12.11 8.51 -5.94
C ARG A 3 -11.04 9.61 -5.91
N ARG A 4 -10.09 9.51 -4.98
CA ARG A 4 -8.98 10.48 -4.85
C ARG A 4 -7.69 9.94 -5.48
N LEU A 5 -7.08 10.76 -6.33
CA LEU A 5 -5.79 10.50 -6.97
C LEU A 5 -4.65 11.21 -6.22
N LEU A 6 -3.86 10.43 -5.50
CA LEU A 6 -2.73 10.88 -4.69
C LEU A 6 -1.53 11.24 -5.57
N ARG A 7 -0.80 12.28 -5.17
CA ARG A 7 0.54 12.60 -5.70
C ARG A 7 1.57 11.61 -5.15
N ILE A 8 2.67 11.45 -5.88
CA ILE A 8 3.80 10.61 -5.43
C ILE A 8 4.35 11.07 -4.07
N THR A 9 4.37 12.37 -3.79
CA THR A 9 4.79 12.94 -2.49
C THR A 9 3.81 12.67 -1.35
N GLU A 10 2.52 12.42 -1.64
CA GLU A 10 1.56 11.97 -0.63
C GLU A 10 1.76 10.48 -0.37
N VAL A 11 1.95 9.69 -1.42
CA VAL A 11 2.20 8.24 -1.33
C VAL A 11 3.49 7.95 -0.57
N SER A 12 4.55 8.73 -0.79
CA SER A 12 5.82 8.58 -0.08
C SER A 12 5.68 8.76 1.43
N LYS A 13 4.81 9.69 1.85
CA LYS A 13 4.49 9.91 3.27
C LYS A 13 3.64 8.78 3.86
N ILE A 14 2.71 8.24 3.08
CA ILE A 14 1.85 7.13 3.51
C ILE A 14 2.66 5.84 3.69
N LEU A 15 3.57 5.56 2.77
CA LEU A 15 4.39 4.35 2.79
C LEU A 15 5.69 4.50 3.58
N ASP A 16 5.97 5.69 4.11
CA ASP A 16 7.21 6.05 4.82
C ASP A 16 8.49 5.66 4.06
N VAL A 17 8.55 6.01 2.77
CA VAL A 17 9.71 5.78 1.91
C VAL A 17 10.10 7.05 1.15
N LYS A 18 11.33 7.11 0.64
CA LYS A 18 11.77 8.22 -0.22
C LYS A 18 10.92 8.30 -1.49
N VAL A 19 10.68 9.52 -1.97
CA VAL A 19 9.95 9.81 -3.22
C VAL A 19 10.54 9.04 -4.42
N ASP A 20 11.87 8.99 -4.52
CA ASP A 20 12.56 8.24 -5.58
C ASP A 20 12.22 6.74 -5.54
N ARG A 21 12.08 6.17 -4.34
CA ARG A 21 11.68 4.77 -4.19
C ARG A 21 10.26 4.55 -4.71
N VAL A 22 9.34 5.47 -4.46
CA VAL A 22 7.97 5.39 -5.00
C VAL A 22 7.97 5.46 -6.54
N TYR A 23 8.81 6.31 -7.14
CA TYR A 23 8.99 6.34 -8.60
C TYR A 23 9.57 5.04 -9.14
N THR A 24 10.55 4.45 -8.44
CA THR A 24 11.10 3.14 -8.81
C THR A 24 10.03 2.06 -8.70
N MET A 25 9.25 2.00 -7.62
CA MET A 25 8.13 1.06 -7.46
C MET A 25 7.08 1.23 -8.57
N ALA A 26 6.78 2.47 -8.98
CA ALA A 26 5.89 2.74 -10.10
C ALA A 26 6.45 2.27 -11.46
N ARG A 27 7.77 2.36 -11.65
CA ARG A 27 8.46 1.86 -12.85
C ARG A 27 8.54 0.33 -12.87
N GLU A 28 8.75 -0.29 -11.71
CA GLU A 28 8.78 -1.73 -11.47
C GLU A 28 7.37 -2.37 -11.51
N GLY A 29 6.30 -1.56 -11.57
CA GLY A 29 4.92 -2.06 -11.60
C GLY A 29 4.39 -2.56 -10.24
N LEU A 30 5.08 -2.25 -9.14
CA LEU A 30 4.69 -2.63 -7.78
C LEU A 30 3.48 -1.83 -7.28
N LEU A 31 3.31 -0.60 -7.78
CA LEU A 31 2.18 0.26 -7.45
C LEU A 31 1.23 0.40 -8.65
N LEU A 32 -0.08 0.35 -8.36
CA LEU A 32 -1.14 0.62 -9.32
C LEU A 32 -1.23 2.13 -9.59
N VAL A 33 -0.51 2.59 -10.62
CA VAL A 33 -0.44 4.00 -11.01
C VAL A 33 -1.39 4.38 -12.13
N VAL A 34 -1.90 5.61 -12.09
CA VAL A 34 -2.63 6.29 -13.16
C VAL A 34 -1.68 7.30 -13.80
N ARG A 35 -1.42 7.15 -15.11
CA ARG A 35 -0.57 8.07 -15.88
C ARG A 35 -1.41 9.17 -16.51
N LEU A 36 -1.11 10.41 -16.16
CA LEU A 36 -1.73 11.61 -16.70
C LEU A 36 -0.66 12.40 -17.46
N GLY A 37 -0.32 11.92 -18.66
CA GLY A 37 0.82 12.43 -19.43
C GLY A 37 2.13 12.26 -18.65
N ARG A 38 2.76 13.38 -18.28
CA ARG A 38 4.02 13.40 -17.50
C ARG A 38 3.81 13.21 -15.99
N GLN A 39 2.56 13.29 -15.52
CA GLN A 39 2.24 13.12 -14.10
C GLN A 39 1.89 11.67 -13.78
N ILE A 40 2.34 11.21 -12.63
CA ILE A 40 1.99 9.90 -12.07
C ILE A 40 1.11 10.14 -10.84
N ARG A 41 -0.03 9.45 -10.78
CA ARG A 41 -0.94 9.45 -9.65
C ARG A 41 -1.19 8.05 -9.14
N VAL A 42 -1.58 7.94 -7.89
CA VAL A 42 -1.97 6.66 -7.29
C VAL A 42 -3.41 6.77 -6.80
N ASP A 43 -4.23 5.79 -7.16
CA ASP A 43 -5.59 5.70 -6.64
C ASP A 43 -5.55 5.35 -5.14
N LYS A 44 -6.14 6.21 -4.30
CA LYS A 44 -6.14 6.03 -2.84
C LYS A 44 -6.78 4.70 -2.41
N ILE A 45 -7.89 4.31 -3.06
CA ILE A 45 -8.63 3.10 -2.69
C ILE A 45 -7.80 1.87 -3.04
N LYS A 46 -7.20 1.85 -4.25
CA LYS A 46 -6.32 0.76 -4.67
C LYS A 46 -5.03 0.69 -3.84
N LEU A 47 -4.48 1.84 -3.44
CA LEU A 47 -3.33 1.87 -2.53
C LEU A 47 -3.67 1.25 -1.18
N ASN A 48 -4.81 1.62 -0.59
CA ASN A 48 -5.26 1.02 0.67
C ASN A 48 -5.48 -0.48 0.52
N GLN A 49 -6.17 -0.92 -0.53
CA GLN A 49 -6.34 -2.35 -0.83
C GLN A 49 -5.00 -3.06 -0.99
N TRP A 50 -4.01 -2.43 -1.65
CA TRP A 50 -2.68 -2.99 -1.81
C TRP A 50 -1.95 -3.11 -0.47
N ILE A 51 -2.08 -2.11 0.42
CA ILE A 51 -1.55 -2.16 1.79
C ILE A 51 -2.22 -3.29 2.58
N ASP A 52 -3.55 -3.40 2.52
CA ASP A 52 -4.33 -4.43 3.21
C ASP A 52 -3.99 -5.84 2.70
N ASN A 53 -3.74 -5.97 1.39
CA ASN A 53 -3.33 -7.21 0.75
C ASN A 53 -1.83 -7.51 0.88
N GLY A 54 -1.03 -6.58 1.41
CA GLY A 54 0.43 -6.67 1.54
C GLY A 54 0.94 -7.80 2.43
N GLU A 55 0.03 -8.65 2.95
CA GLU A 55 0.33 -9.84 3.74
C GLU A 55 0.73 -11.08 2.91
N GLN A 56 0.85 -10.99 1.57
CA GLN A 56 1.54 -12.05 0.80
C GLN A 56 3.05 -11.95 1.04
N ALA A 57 3.45 -12.46 2.20
CA ALA A 57 4.81 -12.65 2.64
C ALA A 57 5.65 -13.26 1.50
N LEU A 58 6.78 -12.61 1.18
CA LEU A 58 7.82 -13.26 0.41
C LEU A 58 8.11 -14.62 1.07
N PRO A 59 8.22 -15.73 0.30
CA PRO A 59 8.67 -17.01 0.83
C PRO A 59 10.16 -16.90 1.18
N GLY A 60 10.46 -16.24 2.30
CA GLY A 60 11.81 -15.83 2.66
C GLY A 60 11.81 -14.77 3.76
N VAL A 61 11.51 -15.21 4.98
CA VAL A 61 11.92 -14.57 6.26
C VAL A 61 11.46 -13.12 6.51
N TRP A 62 10.27 -12.97 7.10
CA TRP A 62 10.07 -12.06 8.26
C TRP A 62 8.97 -12.60 9.17
N LYS A 63 9.32 -13.50 10.09
CA LYS A 63 8.41 -13.88 11.18
C LYS A 63 8.46 -12.80 12.27
N ARG A 64 7.45 -11.93 12.31
CA ARG A 64 6.86 -11.54 13.60
C ARG A 64 5.47 -12.10 13.63
N THR A 65 5.28 -13.16 14.40
CA THR A 65 3.97 -13.67 14.78
C THR A 65 3.23 -12.57 15.53
N SER A 66 2.51 -11.70 14.83
CA SER A 66 1.36 -11.02 15.41
C SER A 66 0.22 -12.02 15.39
N LYS A 67 0.10 -12.77 16.48
CA LYS A 67 -1.07 -13.60 16.80
C LYS A 67 -2.29 -12.70 16.60
N GLN A 68 -3.05 -12.88 15.52
CA GLN A 68 -4.41 -12.34 15.44
C GLN A 68 -5.19 -13.01 16.55
N VAL A 69 -5.22 -12.37 17.72
CA VAL A 69 -6.19 -12.68 18.77
C VAL A 69 -7.51 -12.13 18.24
N ILE A 70 -8.22 -12.96 17.49
CA ILE A 70 -9.64 -12.76 17.21
C ILE A 70 -10.32 -12.84 18.59
N ARG A 71 -10.52 -11.68 19.22
CA ARG A 71 -11.29 -11.54 20.45
C ARG A 71 -12.75 -11.87 20.13
N ARG A 72 -13.09 -13.15 20.09
CA ARG A 72 -14.47 -13.60 20.28
C ARG A 72 -14.85 -13.22 21.71
N ARG A 73 -15.54 -12.10 21.88
CA ARG A 73 -16.31 -11.85 23.10
C ARG A 73 -17.43 -12.89 23.12
N LYS A 74 -17.34 -13.89 24.01
CA LYS A 74 -18.51 -14.69 24.37
C LYS A 74 -19.48 -13.78 25.14
N PRO A 75 -20.77 -13.70 24.78
CA PRO A 75 -21.78 -13.25 25.73
C PRO A 75 -22.01 -14.34 26.79
N LYS A 76 -22.32 -13.88 27.99
CA LYS A 76 -22.57 -14.64 29.22
C LYS A 76 -23.91 -15.35 29.18
#